data_AF-A0A6L3F1S6-F1
#
_entry.id   AF-A0A6L3F1S6-F1
#
_cell.length_a   1.000
_cell.length_b   1.000
_cell.length_c   1.000
_cell.angle_alpha   90.00
_cell.angle_beta   90.00
_cell.angle_gamma   90.00
#
_symmetry.space_group_name_H-M   'P 1'
#
loop_
_entity.id
_entity.type
_entity.pdbx_description
1 polymer ?
#
loop_
_entity_poly.entity_id
_entity_poly.type
_entity_poly.pdbx_seq_one_letter_code
_entity_poly.pdbx_strand_id
1 'polypeptide(L)'
;MKKITFLLLTTFLILVTAAGCGPAAPESTEDTDPVQTAPFASDSIERLPTPTSQPEKNELQQTSNDDTISGIFPTGTENRPSTALGDPNAPIVIVEYSDYQCPFCRRHVLETMPQIKANFIDTGQVYYVFKDFPIESLHPLAYRLHEAALCAGQSDGTEAYWQAHDLFFVKAERFQADNLEAMDTAILSVFPEAGLPDITQCLAINENAAVVQETLSEGLRLEVTGTPAFFINGYPISGAQPYELFEYAIELAKAGQLADAYRPREANNPPPPAAGPVDIHLNDEPAKGSLAAPITIVEYSDYQCPFCRRHVLETMPQLQEYIDNGTVRYVFKDYPLHNIHPQAQKAH
;
A
#
# COMPACT_ATOMS: atom_id res chain seq x y z
N MET A 1 4.57 -54.23 49.35
CA MET A 1 5.44 -55.05 48.46
C MET A 1 5.61 -54.32 47.14
N LYS A 2 6.82 -53.86 46.83
CA LYS A 2 7.15 -53.06 45.63
C LYS A 2 7.09 -53.95 44.38
N LYS A 3 6.45 -53.49 43.30
CA LYS A 3 6.68 -53.99 41.94
C LYS A 3 7.35 -52.87 41.15
N ILE A 4 8.57 -53.14 40.71
CA ILE A 4 9.40 -52.30 39.85
C ILE A 4 9.16 -52.82 38.43
N THR A 5 8.64 -51.97 37.54
CA THR A 5 8.53 -52.25 36.10
C THR A 5 9.64 -51.50 35.40
N PHE A 6 10.60 -52.24 34.83
CA PHE A 6 11.67 -51.73 34.00
C PHE A 6 11.14 -51.61 32.56
N LEU A 7 11.12 -50.41 31.98
CA LEU A 7 10.83 -50.19 30.57
C LEU A 7 12.15 -49.81 29.87
N LEU A 8 12.60 -50.66 28.96
CA LEU A 8 13.80 -50.49 28.15
C LEU A 8 13.62 -49.33 27.17
N LEU A 9 14.52 -48.34 27.24
CA LEU A 9 14.64 -47.25 26.29
C LEU A 9 15.64 -47.69 25.20
N THR A 10 15.16 -47.98 24.00
CA THR A 10 16.00 -48.29 22.83
C THR A 10 16.44 -46.99 22.17
N THR A 11 17.72 -46.65 22.32
CA THR A 11 18.41 -45.54 21.64
C THR A 11 18.69 -45.93 20.19
N PHE A 12 18.16 -45.16 19.23
CA PHE A 12 18.53 -45.25 17.81
C PHE A 12 19.73 -44.33 17.55
N LEU A 13 20.89 -44.93 17.27
CA LEU A 13 22.12 -44.24 16.87
C LEU A 13 22.16 -44.16 15.34
N ILE A 14 21.95 -42.97 14.77
CA ILE A 14 22.11 -42.74 13.32
C ILE A 14 23.60 -42.48 13.05
N LEU A 15 24.21 -43.43 12.36
CA LEU A 15 25.58 -43.37 11.86
C LEU A 15 25.58 -42.59 10.53
N VAL A 16 26.17 -41.39 10.50
CA VAL A 16 26.43 -40.67 9.24
C VAL A 16 27.82 -41.07 8.75
N THR A 17 27.86 -41.85 7.67
CA THR A 17 29.10 -42.22 6.99
C THR A 17 29.54 -41.10 6.05
N ALA A 18 30.73 -40.55 6.28
CA ALA A 18 31.43 -39.71 5.33
C ALA A 18 31.93 -40.54 4.14
N ALA A 19 31.54 -40.16 2.92
CA ALA A 19 32.14 -40.64 1.68
C ALA A 19 32.97 -39.51 1.08
N GLY A 20 34.26 -39.80 0.85
CA GLY A 20 35.24 -38.86 0.31
C GLY A 20 35.32 -38.82 -1.21
N CYS A 21 35.99 -37.74 -1.66
CA CYS A 21 36.78 -37.50 -2.87
C CYS A 21 36.53 -38.28 -4.19
N GLY A 22 36.27 -37.50 -5.25
CA GLY A 22 36.43 -37.82 -6.68
C GLY A 22 36.42 -36.54 -7.53
N PRO A 23 37.00 -36.52 -8.74
CA PRO A 23 38.01 -35.52 -9.14
C PRO A 23 37.50 -34.28 -9.89
N ALA A 24 38.40 -33.29 -9.94
CA ALA A 24 38.33 -32.00 -10.61
C ALA A 24 37.98 -32.05 -12.11
N ALA A 25 37.24 -31.03 -12.55
CA ALA A 25 36.94 -30.69 -13.94
C ALA A 25 37.21 -29.18 -14.16
N PRO A 26 37.41 -28.73 -15.40
CA PRO A 26 38.50 -27.81 -15.76
C PRO A 26 38.16 -26.32 -15.64
N GLU A 27 39.23 -25.55 -15.44
CA GLU A 27 39.37 -24.10 -15.58
C GLU A 27 38.59 -23.53 -16.78
N SER A 28 37.65 -22.62 -16.50
CA SER A 28 37.13 -21.68 -17.50
C SER A 28 38.05 -20.47 -17.54
N THR A 29 38.73 -20.30 -18.68
CA THR A 29 39.56 -19.14 -19.01
C THR A 29 38.71 -17.86 -19.05
N GLU A 30 39.10 -16.87 -18.24
CA GLU A 30 38.67 -15.49 -18.38
C GLU A 30 39.17 -14.92 -19.72
N ASP A 31 38.22 -14.54 -20.58
CA ASP A 31 38.49 -13.83 -21.82
C ASP A 31 38.40 -12.32 -21.52
N THR A 32 39.56 -11.70 -21.28
CA THR A 32 39.69 -10.25 -21.13
C THR A 32 40.05 -9.64 -22.48
N ASP A 33 39.06 -9.13 -23.20
CA ASP A 33 39.30 -8.29 -24.38
C ASP A 33 39.58 -6.83 -23.95
N PRO A 34 40.67 -6.20 -24.44
CA PRO A 34 41.00 -4.82 -24.12
C PRO A 34 40.23 -3.85 -25.03
N VAL A 35 39.35 -3.03 -24.44
CA VAL A 35 38.76 -1.89 -25.16
C VAL A 35 39.85 -0.84 -25.41
N GLN A 36 40.17 -0.66 -26.68
CA GLN A 36 41.05 0.39 -27.20
C GLN A 36 40.50 1.79 -26.88
N THR A 37 41.30 2.62 -26.20
CA THR A 37 41.08 4.06 -26.09
C THR A 37 41.66 4.77 -27.30
N ALA A 38 40.80 5.33 -28.16
CA ALA A 38 41.20 6.32 -29.17
C ALA A 38 41.08 7.75 -28.61
N PRO A 39 41.98 8.69 -28.99
CA PRO A 39 42.02 10.03 -28.42
C PRO A 39 40.97 10.93 -29.08
N PHE A 40 40.12 11.56 -28.27
CA PHE A 40 39.24 12.62 -28.77
C PHE A 40 40.03 13.93 -28.89
N ALA A 41 40.12 14.41 -30.12
CA ALA A 41 40.67 15.70 -30.49
C ALA A 41 39.83 16.84 -29.91
N SER A 42 40.51 17.83 -29.33
CA SER A 42 39.95 19.12 -28.97
C SER A 42 39.86 19.99 -30.21
N ASP A 43 38.65 20.42 -30.61
CA ASP A 43 38.53 21.70 -31.30
C ASP A 43 37.14 22.35 -31.16
N SER A 44 37.18 23.57 -30.61
CA SER A 44 36.34 24.73 -30.94
C SER A 44 34.81 24.61 -30.92
N ILE A 45 34.19 24.93 -29.77
CA ILE A 45 32.81 25.44 -29.72
C ILE A 45 32.82 26.94 -29.43
N GLU A 46 32.26 27.68 -30.39
CA GLU A 46 32.03 29.11 -30.43
C GLU A 46 31.03 29.53 -29.32
N ARG A 47 31.34 30.62 -28.59
CA ARG A 47 30.50 31.16 -27.51
C ARG A 47 29.29 31.89 -28.09
N LEU A 48 28.09 31.43 -27.72
CA LEU A 48 26.85 32.23 -27.80
C LEU A 48 26.75 33.21 -26.62
N PRO A 49 26.16 34.41 -26.82
CA PRO A 49 26.18 35.49 -25.83
C PRO A 49 25.16 35.30 -24.71
N THR A 50 25.54 35.74 -23.52
CA THR A 50 24.73 35.77 -22.30
C THR A 50 23.65 36.86 -22.36
N PRO A 51 22.36 36.55 -22.13
CA PRO A 51 21.37 37.59 -21.84
C PRO A 51 21.48 38.00 -20.36
N THR A 52 21.68 39.31 -20.17
CA THR A 52 21.71 39.97 -18.86
C THR A 52 20.31 40.46 -18.53
N SER A 53 19.62 39.83 -17.58
CA SER A 53 18.53 40.46 -16.84
C SER A 53 18.41 39.79 -15.46
N GLN A 54 18.42 40.63 -14.42
CA GLN A 54 18.26 40.25 -13.03
C GLN A 54 16.82 39.78 -12.75
N PRO A 55 16.59 38.83 -11.83
CA PRO A 55 15.23 38.49 -11.42
C PRO A 55 14.72 39.57 -10.48
N GLU A 56 13.66 40.25 -10.91
CA GLU A 56 12.81 41.08 -10.06
C GLU A 56 12.19 40.19 -8.97
N LYS A 57 12.27 40.65 -7.71
CA LYS A 57 11.61 40.00 -6.59
C LYS A 57 10.11 40.12 -6.78
N ASN A 58 9.45 39.05 -7.22
CA ASN A 58 8.00 38.98 -7.15
C ASN A 58 7.62 38.26 -5.85
N GLU A 59 6.95 39.00 -4.96
CA GLU A 59 6.32 38.47 -3.75
C GLU A 59 5.40 37.32 -4.15
N LEU A 60 5.67 36.12 -3.61
CA LEU A 60 4.73 35.01 -3.63
C LEU A 60 3.51 35.44 -2.80
N GLN A 61 2.48 35.94 -3.47
CA GLN A 61 1.15 36.03 -2.89
C GLN A 61 0.73 34.63 -2.49
N GLN A 62 0.61 34.43 -1.18
CA GLN A 62 -0.05 33.27 -0.58
C GLN A 62 -1.50 33.24 -1.06
N THR A 63 -1.77 32.55 -2.15
CA THR A 63 -3.10 32.05 -2.45
C THR A 63 -3.28 30.79 -1.62
N SER A 64 -4.19 30.81 -0.66
CA SER A 64 -4.60 29.66 0.14
C SER A 64 -4.86 28.45 -0.77
N ASN A 65 -4.15 27.35 -0.50
CA ASN A 65 -4.28 26.04 -1.18
C ASN A 65 -5.64 25.33 -0.95
N ASP A 66 -6.70 26.07 -0.64
CA ASP A 66 -8.04 25.54 -0.35
C ASP A 66 -8.87 25.41 -1.64
N ASP A 67 -8.75 26.38 -2.55
CA ASP A 67 -9.51 26.40 -3.81
C ASP A 67 -9.00 25.41 -4.87
N THR A 68 -7.75 24.97 -4.80
CA THR A 68 -7.16 24.02 -5.78
C THR A 68 -7.51 22.57 -5.49
N ILE A 69 -7.75 22.20 -4.22
CA ILE A 69 -8.22 20.86 -3.84
C ILE A 69 -9.67 20.68 -4.28
N SER A 70 -10.51 21.70 -4.12
CA SER A 70 -11.94 21.63 -4.46
C SER A 70 -12.25 21.41 -5.95
N GLY A 71 -11.29 21.66 -6.86
CA GLY A 71 -11.42 21.39 -8.30
C GLY A 71 -10.87 20.03 -8.76
N ILE A 72 -10.28 19.24 -7.83
CA ILE A 72 -9.68 17.93 -8.10
C ILE A 72 -10.62 16.80 -7.68
N PHE A 73 -11.48 17.04 -6.70
CA PHE A 73 -12.45 16.05 -6.25
C PHE A 73 -13.75 16.23 -7.01
N PRO A 74 -14.34 15.14 -7.53
CA PRO A 74 -15.64 15.22 -8.15
C PRO A 74 -16.59 15.82 -7.12
N THR A 75 -17.09 17.03 -7.41
CA THR A 75 -18.11 17.71 -6.61
C THR A 75 -19.42 16.97 -6.75
N GLY A 76 -19.55 15.73 -6.26
CA GLY A 76 -20.76 14.91 -6.30
C GLY A 76 -21.40 14.68 -7.69
N THR A 77 -20.79 15.16 -8.79
CA THR A 77 -21.43 15.25 -10.12
C THR A 77 -20.64 14.63 -11.25
N GLU A 78 -19.46 14.05 -10.99
CA GLU A 78 -18.82 13.21 -12.01
C GLU A 78 -19.57 11.87 -12.06
N ASN A 79 -20.34 11.77 -13.15
CA ASN A 79 -21.53 10.96 -13.29
C ASN A 79 -21.16 9.49 -13.59
N ARG A 80 -20.55 8.80 -12.62
CA ARG A 80 -20.46 7.32 -12.61
C ARG A 80 -21.13 6.74 -11.36
N PRO A 81 -22.45 6.95 -11.18
CA PRO A 81 -23.17 6.39 -10.03
C PRO A 81 -23.09 4.86 -9.94
N SER A 82 -22.73 4.16 -11.03
CA SER A 82 -22.51 2.71 -11.01
C SER A 82 -21.27 2.27 -10.23
N THR A 83 -20.24 3.11 -10.06
CA THR A 83 -18.96 2.71 -9.43
C THR A 83 -18.77 3.29 -8.03
N ALA A 84 -19.86 3.77 -7.41
CA ALA A 84 -19.83 4.39 -6.10
C ALA A 84 -20.79 3.71 -5.11
N LEU A 85 -20.52 3.87 -3.82
CA LEU A 85 -21.36 3.42 -2.70
C LEU A 85 -21.60 4.58 -1.73
N GLY A 86 -22.74 4.53 -1.03
CA GLY A 86 -23.11 5.49 0.00
C GLY A 86 -23.91 6.68 -0.50
N ASP A 87 -24.21 7.61 0.40
CA ASP A 87 -24.94 8.83 0.08
C ASP A 87 -24.04 9.78 -0.74
N PRO A 88 -24.41 10.21 -1.95
CA PRO A 88 -23.64 11.18 -2.73
C PRO A 88 -23.49 12.55 -2.04
N ASN A 89 -24.26 12.82 -0.99
CA ASN A 89 -24.16 14.03 -0.15
C ASN A 89 -23.36 13.80 1.14
N ALA A 90 -22.74 12.62 1.32
CA ALA A 90 -21.91 12.37 2.48
C ALA A 90 -20.76 13.40 2.56
N PRO A 91 -20.42 13.90 3.76
CA PRO A 91 -19.44 14.96 3.93
C PRO A 91 -17.99 14.53 3.63
N ILE A 92 -17.74 13.23 3.47
CA ILE A 92 -16.42 12.66 3.25
C ILE A 92 -16.48 11.80 2.01
N VAL A 93 -15.55 12.03 1.09
CA VAL A 93 -15.38 11.24 -0.13
C VAL A 93 -14.09 10.45 -0.02
N ILE A 94 -14.18 9.14 -0.23
CA ILE A 94 -13.02 8.27 -0.40
C ILE A 94 -12.99 7.83 -1.87
N VAL A 95 -11.92 8.19 -2.57
CA VAL A 95 -11.65 7.69 -3.93
C VAL A 95 -10.59 6.62 -3.85
N GLU A 96 -10.87 5.42 -4.35
CA GLU A 96 -9.93 4.31 -4.48
C GLU A 96 -9.54 4.13 -5.96
N TYR A 97 -8.23 4.16 -6.25
CA TYR A 97 -7.65 3.66 -7.49
C TYR A 97 -7.13 2.24 -7.27
N SER A 98 -7.66 1.28 -8.02
CA SER A 98 -7.47 -0.14 -7.74
C SER A 98 -7.29 -0.96 -9.01
N ASP A 99 -6.74 -2.16 -8.83
CA ASP A 99 -6.46 -3.14 -9.89
C ASP A 99 -6.98 -4.50 -9.44
N TYR A 100 -7.88 -5.11 -10.23
CA TYR A 100 -8.53 -6.37 -9.88
C TYR A 100 -7.57 -7.58 -9.75
N GLN A 101 -6.36 -7.51 -10.33
CA GLN A 101 -5.35 -8.55 -10.18
C GLN A 101 -4.31 -8.23 -9.09
N CYS A 102 -4.34 -7.03 -8.50
CA CYS A 102 -3.38 -6.66 -7.46
C CYS A 102 -3.67 -7.36 -6.12
N PRO A 103 -2.69 -8.08 -5.54
CA PRO A 103 -2.89 -8.81 -4.29
C PRO A 103 -3.14 -7.87 -3.08
N PHE A 104 -2.64 -6.64 -3.12
CA PHE A 104 -2.90 -5.65 -2.07
C PHE A 104 -4.31 -5.06 -2.18
N CYS A 105 -4.81 -4.83 -3.40
CA CYS A 105 -6.19 -4.40 -3.63
C CYS A 105 -7.16 -5.46 -3.12
N ARG A 106 -6.89 -6.73 -3.45
CA ARG A 106 -7.62 -7.88 -2.90
C ARG A 106 -7.63 -7.88 -1.37
N ARG A 107 -6.47 -7.65 -0.73
CA ARG A 107 -6.40 -7.57 0.74
C ARG A 107 -7.28 -6.46 1.29
N HIS A 108 -7.23 -5.26 0.71
CA HIS A 108 -8.08 -4.13 1.11
C HIS A 108 -9.57 -4.51 1.04
N VAL A 109 -10.02 -5.08 -0.08
CA VAL A 109 -11.42 -5.46 -0.29
C VAL A 109 -11.88 -6.54 0.69
N LEU A 110 -11.01 -7.49 1.06
CA LEU A 110 -11.39 -8.58 1.97
C LEU A 110 -11.29 -8.22 3.46
N GLU A 111 -10.39 -7.32 3.84
CA GLU A 111 -10.03 -7.08 5.26
C GLU A 111 -10.42 -5.68 5.75
N THR A 112 -10.29 -4.65 4.91
CA THR A 112 -10.46 -3.24 5.31
C THR A 112 -11.79 -2.67 4.86
N MET A 113 -12.16 -2.87 3.58
CA MET A 113 -13.37 -2.32 2.99
C MET A 113 -14.66 -2.73 3.72
N PRO A 114 -14.86 -3.97 4.21
CA PRO A 114 -16.08 -4.34 4.93
C PRO A 114 -16.29 -3.51 6.20
N GLN A 115 -15.20 -3.15 6.89
CA GLN A 115 -15.24 -2.32 8.08
C GLN A 115 -15.54 -0.85 7.73
N ILE A 116 -14.91 -0.32 6.67
CA ILE A 116 -15.22 1.03 6.15
C ILE A 116 -16.70 1.11 5.74
N LYS A 117 -17.19 0.09 5.03
CA LYS A 117 -18.57 0.03 4.55
C LYS A 117 -19.56 0.05 5.71
N ALA A 118 -19.41 -0.87 6.67
CA ALA A 118 -20.34 -0.98 7.80
C ALA A 118 -20.32 0.27 8.70
N ASN A 119 -19.15 0.84 8.97
CA ASN A 119 -19.01 1.91 9.95
C ASN A 119 -19.24 3.31 9.36
N PHE A 120 -18.97 3.52 8.07
CA PHE A 120 -18.98 4.86 7.47
C PHE A 120 -19.84 5.00 6.21
N ILE A 121 -19.84 4.02 5.31
CA ILE A 121 -20.63 4.11 4.06
C ILE A 121 -22.11 3.91 4.37
N ASP A 122 -22.45 2.82 5.06
CA ASP A 122 -23.84 2.44 5.38
C ASP A 122 -24.50 3.39 6.39
N THR A 123 -23.67 4.17 7.11
CA THR A 123 -24.13 5.21 8.05
C THR A 123 -24.26 6.58 7.40
N GLY A 124 -23.98 6.71 6.09
CA GLY A 124 -24.07 7.96 5.33
C GLY A 124 -22.96 8.96 5.62
N GLN A 125 -21.89 8.54 6.30
CA GLN A 125 -20.75 9.42 6.61
C GLN A 125 -19.75 9.50 5.46
N VAL A 126 -19.64 8.45 4.64
CA VAL A 126 -18.69 8.35 3.52
C VAL A 126 -19.41 8.04 2.21
N TYR A 127 -19.05 8.77 1.17
CA TYR A 127 -19.28 8.42 -0.22
C TYR A 127 -18.00 7.77 -0.78
N TYR A 128 -18.09 6.52 -1.20
CA TYR A 128 -16.95 5.74 -1.66
C TYR A 128 -17.00 5.60 -3.17
N VAL A 129 -15.92 5.95 -3.86
CA VAL A 129 -15.82 5.89 -5.32
C VAL A 129 -14.67 4.98 -5.71
N PHE A 130 -14.96 3.95 -6.49
CA PHE A 130 -13.96 3.10 -7.11
C PHE A 130 -13.57 3.67 -8.49
N LYS A 131 -12.28 3.70 -8.77
CA LYS A 131 -11.67 4.15 -10.03
C LYS A 131 -10.73 3.07 -10.55
N ASP A 132 -10.89 2.74 -11.83
CA ASP A 132 -10.07 1.72 -12.49
C ASP A 132 -8.62 2.22 -12.64
N PHE A 133 -7.66 1.41 -12.19
CA PHE A 133 -6.23 1.68 -12.34
C PHE A 133 -5.44 0.38 -12.64
N PRO A 134 -5.74 -0.31 -13.75
CA PRO A 134 -5.02 -1.51 -14.13
C PRO A 134 -3.54 -1.19 -14.44
N ILE A 135 -2.62 -1.84 -13.72
CA ILE A 135 -1.19 -1.68 -13.95
C ILE A 135 -0.73 -2.74 -14.94
N GLU A 136 -0.92 -2.49 -16.24
CA GLU A 136 -0.67 -3.48 -17.31
C GLU A 136 0.75 -4.08 -17.29
N SER A 137 1.75 -3.31 -16.87
CA SER A 137 3.13 -3.81 -16.78
C SER A 137 3.31 -4.92 -15.73
N LEU A 138 2.39 -5.03 -14.77
CA LEU A 138 2.36 -6.05 -13.72
C LEU A 138 1.22 -7.06 -13.97
N HIS A 139 0.06 -6.58 -14.43
CA HIS A 139 -1.16 -7.34 -14.63
C HIS A 139 -1.75 -7.08 -16.03
N PRO A 140 -1.20 -7.70 -17.09
CA PRO A 140 -1.55 -7.39 -18.47
C PRO A 140 -3.03 -7.62 -18.84
N LEU A 141 -3.75 -8.40 -18.05
CA LEU A 141 -5.15 -8.75 -18.30
C LEU A 141 -6.12 -8.05 -17.34
N ALA A 142 -5.63 -7.22 -16.42
CA ALA A 142 -6.46 -6.54 -15.42
C ALA A 142 -7.47 -5.60 -16.07
N TYR A 143 -7.07 -4.94 -17.16
CA TYR A 143 -7.92 -4.06 -17.96
C TYR A 143 -9.25 -4.71 -18.33
N ARG A 144 -9.21 -6.01 -18.66
CA ARG A 144 -10.40 -6.77 -19.05
C ARG A 144 -11.38 -7.01 -17.90
N LEU A 145 -10.87 -7.17 -16.69
CA LEU A 145 -11.70 -7.28 -15.49
C LEU A 145 -12.39 -5.94 -15.17
N HIS A 146 -11.70 -4.82 -15.39
CA HIS A 146 -12.31 -3.48 -15.25
C HIS A 146 -13.43 -3.24 -16.26
N GLU A 147 -13.21 -3.57 -17.53
CA GLU A 147 -14.24 -3.52 -18.57
C GLU A 147 -15.45 -4.40 -18.22
N ALA A 148 -15.22 -5.60 -17.68
CA ALA A 148 -16.28 -6.52 -17.29
C ALA A 148 -17.13 -6.01 -16.11
N ALA A 149 -16.50 -5.39 -15.10
CA ALA A 149 -17.23 -4.75 -14.00
C ALA A 149 -18.14 -3.64 -14.53
N LEU A 150 -17.61 -2.79 -15.42
CA LEU A 150 -18.37 -1.71 -16.06
C LEU A 150 -19.53 -2.25 -16.90
N CYS A 151 -19.33 -3.33 -17.65
CA CYS A 151 -20.39 -4.00 -18.38
C CYS A 151 -21.51 -4.50 -17.46
N ALA A 152 -21.17 -5.05 -16.28
CA ALA A 152 -22.17 -5.45 -15.29
C ALA A 152 -23.00 -4.24 -14.83
N GLY A 153 -22.30 -3.15 -14.51
CA GLY A 153 -22.92 -1.88 -14.09
C GLY A 153 -23.82 -1.24 -15.14
N GLN A 154 -23.43 -1.28 -16.41
CA GLN A 154 -24.25 -0.80 -17.53
C GLN A 154 -25.49 -1.66 -17.75
N SER A 155 -25.37 -2.96 -17.50
CA SER A 155 -26.45 -3.91 -17.76
C SER A 155 -27.53 -3.86 -16.68
N ASP A 156 -27.15 -3.79 -15.40
CA ASP A 156 -28.08 -3.93 -14.28
C ASP A 156 -27.77 -3.01 -13.07
N GLY A 157 -27.07 -1.90 -13.34
CA GLY A 157 -26.87 -0.82 -12.37
C GLY A 157 -25.77 -1.06 -11.33
N THR A 158 -25.71 -0.15 -10.35
CA THR A 158 -24.68 -0.09 -9.30
C THR A 158 -24.51 -1.41 -8.55
N GLU A 159 -25.61 -2.09 -8.21
CA GLU A 159 -25.56 -3.36 -7.49
C GLU A 159 -24.81 -4.44 -8.29
N ALA A 160 -25.09 -4.56 -9.59
CA ALA A 160 -24.39 -5.52 -10.46
C ALA A 160 -22.91 -5.17 -10.66
N TYR A 161 -22.56 -3.88 -10.71
CA TYR A 161 -21.15 -3.45 -10.72
C TYR A 161 -20.42 -3.93 -9.47
N TRP A 162 -20.97 -3.68 -8.28
CA TRP A 162 -20.32 -4.02 -7.01
C TRP A 162 -20.29 -5.51 -6.75
N GLN A 163 -21.31 -6.26 -7.18
CA GLN A 163 -21.26 -7.73 -7.17
C GLN A 163 -20.15 -8.27 -8.09
N ALA A 164 -19.95 -7.69 -9.29
CA ALA A 164 -18.85 -8.07 -10.16
C ALA A 164 -17.48 -7.68 -9.57
N HIS A 165 -17.36 -6.48 -8.99
CA HIS A 165 -16.18 -6.01 -8.27
C HIS A 165 -15.76 -7.02 -7.19
N ASP A 166 -16.69 -7.36 -6.29
CA ASP A 166 -16.41 -8.26 -5.17
C ASP A 166 -16.05 -9.66 -5.67
N LEU A 167 -16.76 -10.13 -6.70
CA LEU A 167 -16.51 -11.40 -7.35
C LEU A 167 -15.07 -11.52 -7.87
N PHE A 168 -14.54 -10.47 -8.51
CA PHE A 168 -13.18 -10.48 -9.07
C PHE A 168 -12.11 -10.62 -8.00
N PHE A 169 -12.27 -9.95 -6.85
CA PHE A 169 -11.33 -10.08 -5.74
C PHE A 169 -11.50 -11.39 -4.96
N VAL A 170 -12.75 -11.84 -4.75
CA VAL A 170 -13.05 -13.07 -4.02
C VAL A 170 -12.54 -14.30 -4.77
N LYS A 171 -12.78 -14.37 -6.09
CA LYS A 171 -12.38 -15.48 -6.97
C LYS A 171 -11.11 -15.17 -7.78
N ALA A 172 -10.19 -14.37 -7.24
CA ALA A 172 -8.98 -13.92 -7.94
C ALA A 172 -8.14 -15.05 -8.59
N GLU A 173 -8.19 -16.26 -8.04
CA GLU A 173 -7.54 -17.45 -8.58
C GLU A 173 -8.13 -17.94 -9.91
N ARG A 174 -9.38 -17.56 -10.23
CA ARG A 174 -10.04 -17.86 -11.51
C ARG A 174 -9.59 -16.94 -12.63
N PHE A 175 -8.99 -15.81 -12.30
CA PHE A 175 -8.57 -14.77 -13.25
C PHE A 175 -7.05 -14.77 -13.44
N GLN A 176 -6.48 -15.97 -13.54
CA GLN A 176 -5.05 -16.23 -13.81
C GLN A 176 -4.87 -16.74 -15.25
N ALA A 177 -5.42 -16.00 -16.21
CA ALA A 177 -5.34 -16.31 -17.63
C ALA A 177 -3.99 -15.89 -18.23
N ASP A 178 -3.58 -16.55 -19.32
CA ASP A 178 -2.36 -16.23 -20.08
C ASP A 178 -2.63 -15.35 -21.31
N ASN A 179 -3.89 -15.20 -21.69
CA ASN A 179 -4.33 -14.40 -22.82
C ASN A 179 -5.77 -13.89 -22.65
N LEU A 180 -6.18 -12.99 -23.54
CA LEU A 180 -7.49 -12.31 -23.46
C LEU A 180 -8.68 -13.27 -23.68
N GLU A 181 -8.57 -14.24 -24.59
CA GLU A 181 -9.65 -15.22 -24.85
C GLU A 181 -9.91 -16.12 -23.62
N ALA A 182 -8.84 -16.56 -22.96
CA ALA A 182 -8.92 -17.31 -21.72
C ALA A 182 -9.49 -16.45 -20.58
N MET A 183 -9.15 -15.16 -20.52
CA MET A 183 -9.72 -14.22 -19.55
C MET A 183 -11.23 -14.03 -19.78
N ASP A 184 -11.65 -13.81 -21.02
CA ASP A 184 -13.07 -13.68 -21.39
C ASP A 184 -13.85 -14.93 -21.01
N THR A 185 -13.29 -16.10 -21.31
CA THR A 185 -13.89 -17.39 -20.94
C THR A 185 -14.05 -17.50 -19.42
N ALA A 186 -13.02 -17.12 -18.64
CA ALA A 186 -13.08 -17.15 -17.19
C ALA A 186 -14.18 -16.20 -16.66
N ILE A 187 -14.21 -14.95 -17.13
CA ILE A 187 -15.21 -13.94 -16.74
C ILE A 187 -16.63 -14.45 -17.05
N LEU A 188 -16.90 -14.83 -18.30
CA LEU A 188 -18.22 -15.25 -18.75
C LEU A 188 -18.70 -16.55 -18.09
N SER A 189 -17.79 -17.41 -17.63
CA SER A 189 -18.16 -18.62 -16.89
C SER A 189 -18.63 -18.34 -15.47
N VAL A 190 -18.09 -17.30 -14.82
CA VAL A 190 -18.34 -17.03 -13.40
C VAL A 190 -19.55 -16.12 -13.19
N PHE A 191 -19.87 -15.24 -14.13
CA PHE A 191 -20.99 -14.30 -14.02
C PHE A 191 -22.35 -15.00 -13.78
N PRO A 192 -22.73 -16.03 -14.56
CA PRO A 192 -23.97 -16.76 -14.31
C PRO A 192 -24.02 -17.48 -12.96
N GLU A 193 -22.87 -17.98 -12.46
CA GLU A 193 -22.79 -18.60 -11.12
C GLU A 193 -23.11 -17.61 -9.99
N ALA A 194 -22.78 -16.33 -10.21
CA ALA A 194 -23.00 -15.25 -9.27
C ALA A 194 -24.37 -14.55 -9.46
N GLY A 195 -25.16 -14.96 -10.46
CA GLY A 195 -26.44 -14.30 -10.80
C GLY A 195 -26.27 -12.94 -11.47
N LEU A 196 -25.09 -12.64 -12.02
CA LEU A 196 -24.78 -11.41 -12.74
C LEU A 196 -25.34 -11.44 -14.18
N PRO A 197 -25.59 -10.27 -14.80
CA PRO A 197 -26.10 -10.18 -16.17
C PRO A 197 -25.14 -10.77 -17.19
N ASP A 198 -25.68 -11.20 -18.34
CA ASP A 198 -24.86 -11.59 -19.49
C ASP A 198 -24.20 -10.36 -20.12
N ILE A 199 -22.87 -10.27 -20.00
CA ILE A 199 -22.06 -9.17 -20.51
C ILE A 199 -21.35 -9.50 -21.83
N THR A 200 -21.64 -10.64 -22.46
CA THR A 200 -20.93 -11.12 -23.67
C THR A 200 -20.88 -10.06 -24.76
N GLN A 201 -22.02 -9.44 -25.07
CA GLN A 201 -22.08 -8.41 -26.11
C GLN A 201 -21.31 -7.15 -25.74
N CYS A 202 -21.40 -6.69 -24.48
CA CYS A 202 -20.70 -5.51 -23.99
C CYS A 202 -19.18 -5.70 -24.04
N LEU A 203 -18.70 -6.86 -23.58
CA LEU A 203 -17.29 -7.24 -23.65
C LEU A 203 -16.78 -7.34 -25.09
N ALA A 204 -17.60 -7.86 -26.02
CA ALA A 204 -17.21 -8.02 -27.42
C ALA A 204 -17.04 -6.69 -28.17
N ILE A 205 -17.88 -5.68 -27.89
CA ILE A 205 -17.78 -4.37 -28.56
C ILE A 205 -16.71 -3.45 -27.94
N ASN A 206 -16.24 -3.80 -26.74
CA ASN A 206 -15.20 -3.09 -26.00
C ASN A 206 -15.45 -1.57 -25.84
N GLU A 207 -16.68 -1.19 -25.50
CA GLU A 207 -17.04 0.23 -25.32
C GLU A 207 -16.48 0.85 -24.03
N ASN A 208 -16.08 0.01 -23.07
CA ASN A 208 -15.57 0.44 -21.77
C ASN A 208 -14.06 0.72 -21.75
N ALA A 209 -13.31 0.37 -22.79
CA ALA A 209 -11.87 0.63 -22.82
C ALA A 209 -11.54 2.12 -22.62
N ALA A 210 -12.30 3.02 -23.26
CA ALA A 210 -12.09 4.46 -23.11
C ALA A 210 -12.37 4.96 -21.68
N VAL A 211 -13.34 4.34 -21.00
CA VAL A 211 -13.70 4.66 -19.62
C VAL A 211 -12.57 4.29 -18.66
N VAL A 212 -12.01 3.08 -18.80
CA VAL A 212 -10.88 2.62 -18.01
C VAL A 212 -9.63 3.45 -18.31
N GLN A 213 -9.40 3.82 -19.58
CA GLN A 213 -8.25 4.66 -19.96
C GLN A 213 -8.32 6.04 -19.31
N GLU A 214 -9.52 6.60 -19.21
CA GLU A 214 -9.76 7.90 -18.60
C GLU A 214 -9.41 7.90 -17.11
N THR A 215 -9.89 6.92 -16.33
CA THR A 215 -9.57 6.84 -14.89
C THR A 215 -8.11 6.51 -14.64
N LEU A 216 -7.50 5.65 -15.46
CA LEU A 216 -6.07 5.39 -15.42
C LEU A 216 -5.27 6.69 -15.65
N SER A 217 -5.62 7.46 -16.69
CA SER A 217 -4.95 8.73 -17.02
C SER A 217 -5.15 9.78 -15.93
N GLU A 218 -6.34 9.80 -15.31
CA GLU A 218 -6.64 10.64 -14.16
C GLU A 218 -5.72 10.29 -12.98
N GLY A 219 -5.63 9.02 -12.57
CA GLY A 219 -4.77 8.60 -11.48
C GLY A 219 -3.29 8.90 -11.73
N LEU A 220 -2.81 8.73 -12.97
CA LEU A 220 -1.44 9.08 -13.35
C LEU A 220 -1.16 10.59 -13.19
N ARG A 221 -2.13 11.45 -13.56
CA ARG A 221 -2.05 12.90 -13.36
C ARG A 221 -2.05 13.29 -11.88
N LEU A 222 -2.66 12.47 -11.03
CA LEU A 222 -2.66 12.61 -9.57
C LEU A 222 -1.46 11.92 -8.89
N GLU A 223 -0.46 11.51 -9.67
CA GLU A 223 0.77 10.85 -9.20
C GLU A 223 0.51 9.54 -8.44
N VAL A 224 -0.56 8.81 -8.79
CA VAL A 224 -0.76 7.43 -8.33
C VAL A 224 0.36 6.56 -8.91
N THR A 225 1.18 5.99 -8.03
CA THR A 225 2.36 5.18 -8.39
C THR A 225 2.20 3.69 -8.11
N GLY A 226 1.07 3.28 -7.53
CA GLY A 226 0.77 1.89 -7.20
C GLY A 226 -0.63 1.72 -6.65
N THR A 227 -1.08 0.47 -6.52
CA THR A 227 -2.45 0.13 -6.09
C THR A 227 -2.45 -0.76 -4.83
N PRO A 228 -3.48 -0.62 -3.96
CA PRO A 228 -4.51 0.40 -4.03
C PRO A 228 -3.96 1.76 -3.60
N ALA A 229 -4.46 2.83 -4.19
CA ALA A 229 -4.20 4.20 -3.76
C ALA A 229 -5.52 4.88 -3.42
N PHE A 230 -5.53 5.68 -2.37
CA PHE A 230 -6.74 6.31 -1.87
C PHE A 230 -6.57 7.80 -1.74
N PHE A 231 -7.68 8.52 -1.85
CA PHE A 231 -7.77 9.92 -1.50
C PHE A 231 -8.98 10.12 -0.58
N ILE A 232 -8.76 10.63 0.63
CA ILE A 232 -9.84 10.99 1.57
C ILE A 232 -9.98 12.50 1.56
N ASN A 233 -11.08 13.03 1.01
CA ASN A 233 -11.24 14.46 0.72
C ASN A 233 -10.02 15.07 0.02
N GLY A 234 -9.35 14.25 -0.79
CA GLY A 234 -8.17 14.63 -1.54
C GLY A 234 -6.81 14.45 -0.92
N TYR A 235 -6.77 14.00 0.33
CA TYR A 235 -5.50 13.70 0.96
C TYR A 235 -5.11 12.24 0.69
N PRO A 236 -3.89 11.99 0.16
CA PRO A 236 -3.52 10.66 -0.32
C PRO A 236 -3.21 9.69 0.81
N ILE A 237 -3.66 8.45 0.66
CA ILE A 237 -3.23 7.29 1.44
C ILE A 237 -2.72 6.23 0.46
N SER A 238 -1.47 5.81 0.62
CA SER A 238 -0.83 4.88 -0.30
C SER A 238 -0.86 3.45 0.23
N GLY A 239 -1.32 2.51 -0.59
CA GLY A 239 -1.32 1.08 -0.33
C GLY A 239 -2.50 0.58 0.50
N ALA A 240 -2.61 -0.74 0.60
CA ALA A 240 -3.61 -1.41 1.43
C ALA A 240 -3.23 -1.28 2.92
N GLN A 241 -3.50 -0.10 3.46
CA GLN A 241 -3.30 0.25 4.86
C GLN A 241 -4.37 -0.41 5.73
N PRO A 242 -4.10 -0.65 7.02
CA PRO A 242 -5.09 -1.25 7.90
C PRO A 242 -6.24 -0.29 8.23
N TYR A 243 -7.38 -0.86 8.61
CA TYR A 243 -8.61 -0.13 8.91
C TYR A 243 -8.42 1.06 9.85
N GLU A 244 -7.58 0.95 10.88
CA GLU A 244 -7.41 2.01 11.86
C GLU A 244 -6.81 3.30 11.27
N LEU A 245 -6.01 3.21 10.19
CA LEU A 245 -5.54 4.41 9.50
C LEU A 245 -6.69 5.12 8.78
N PHE A 246 -7.57 4.36 8.12
CA PHE A 246 -8.75 4.91 7.45
C PHE A 246 -9.71 5.53 8.45
N GLU A 247 -10.02 4.82 9.55
CA GLU A 247 -10.84 5.37 10.64
C GLU A 247 -10.24 6.68 11.17
N TYR A 248 -8.94 6.70 11.47
CA TYR A 248 -8.26 7.90 11.95
C TYR A 248 -8.37 9.07 10.95
N ALA A 249 -8.10 8.83 9.66
CA ALA A 249 -8.18 9.86 8.63
C ALA A 249 -9.62 10.37 8.41
N ILE A 250 -10.62 9.48 8.49
CA ILE A 250 -12.04 9.84 8.42
C ILE A 250 -12.42 10.71 9.63
N GLU A 251 -11.99 10.37 10.85
CA GLU A 251 -12.26 11.17 12.04
C GLU A 251 -11.57 12.55 11.98
N LEU A 252 -10.35 12.63 11.45
CA LEU A 252 -9.71 13.91 11.16
C LEU A 252 -10.50 14.73 10.12
N ALA A 253 -11.05 14.08 9.08
CA ALA A 253 -11.89 14.74 8.09
C ALA A 253 -13.16 15.30 8.74
N LYS A 254 -13.82 14.51 9.60
CA LYS A 254 -15.01 14.93 10.38
C LYS A 254 -14.72 16.12 11.28
N ALA A 255 -13.53 16.18 11.86
CA ALA A 255 -13.08 17.29 12.71
C ALA A 255 -12.61 18.52 11.92
N GLY A 256 -12.49 18.44 10.59
CA GLY A 256 -11.90 19.51 9.76
C GLY A 256 -10.39 19.66 9.95
N GLN A 257 -9.72 18.61 10.44
CA GLN A 257 -8.29 18.60 10.81
C GLN A 257 -7.44 17.77 9.85
N LEU A 258 -8.03 17.13 8.84
CA LEU A 258 -7.27 16.26 7.92
C LEU A 258 -6.12 17.01 7.24
N ALA A 259 -6.34 18.26 6.83
CA ALA A 259 -5.30 19.10 6.24
C ALA A 259 -4.05 19.25 7.14
N ASP A 260 -4.23 19.31 8.47
CA ASP A 260 -3.13 19.47 9.42
C ASP A 260 -2.19 18.27 9.44
N ALA A 261 -2.71 17.07 9.17
CA ALA A 261 -1.90 15.86 9.09
C ALA A 261 -0.95 15.85 7.86
N TYR A 262 -1.28 16.64 6.83
CA TYR A 262 -0.51 16.74 5.59
C TYR A 262 0.26 18.06 5.45
N ARG A 263 0.03 19.02 6.36
CA ARG A 263 0.86 20.22 6.42
C ARG A 263 2.30 19.78 6.70
N PRO A 264 3.27 20.17 5.85
CA PRO A 264 4.66 20.09 6.24
C PRO A 264 4.77 20.78 7.59
N ARG A 265 5.21 20.05 8.62
CA ARG A 265 5.53 20.70 9.89
C ARG A 265 6.45 21.87 9.55
N GLU A 266 6.08 23.09 9.89
CA GLU A 266 6.95 24.25 9.68
C GLU A 266 8.34 23.84 10.13
N ALA A 267 9.29 23.96 9.22
CA ALA A 267 10.63 23.48 9.39
C ALA A 267 11.35 24.27 10.48
N ASN A 268 11.05 23.96 11.75
CA ASN A 268 12.14 23.72 12.68
C ASN A 268 12.81 22.45 12.17
N ASN A 269 13.60 22.59 11.10
CA ASN A 269 14.23 21.50 10.34
C ASN A 269 14.44 20.30 11.25
N PRO A 270 13.55 19.28 11.23
CA PRO A 270 13.89 18.05 11.91
C PRO A 270 15.21 17.64 11.27
N PRO A 271 16.28 17.44 12.06
CA PRO A 271 17.56 17.08 11.49
C PRO A 271 17.31 15.90 10.54
N PRO A 272 17.94 15.88 9.35
CA PRO A 272 17.80 14.75 8.44
C PRO A 272 17.98 13.46 9.25
N PRO A 273 17.20 12.39 8.96
CA PRO A 273 17.36 11.11 9.65
C PRO A 273 18.85 10.81 9.72
N ALA A 274 19.35 10.67 10.93
CA ALA A 274 20.78 10.68 11.16
C ALA A 274 21.44 9.62 10.27
N ALA A 275 22.44 10.04 9.50
CA ALA A 275 23.14 9.16 8.59
C ALA A 275 23.99 8.18 9.40
N GLY A 276 23.54 6.93 9.50
CA GLY A 276 24.27 5.84 10.14
C GLY A 276 23.86 5.60 11.61
N PRO A 277 24.61 4.73 12.33
CA PRO A 277 24.28 4.40 13.70
C PRO A 277 24.29 5.66 14.56
N VAL A 278 23.13 5.97 15.13
CA VAL A 278 22.96 7.04 16.11
C VAL A 278 23.31 6.55 17.50
N ASP A 279 23.97 7.41 18.28
CA ASP A 279 24.08 7.19 19.71
C ASP A 279 22.75 7.58 20.35
N ILE A 280 21.99 6.57 20.79
CA ILE A 280 20.75 6.76 21.53
C ILE A 280 21.09 6.51 22.99
N HIS A 281 20.84 7.49 23.86
CA HIS A 281 20.97 7.27 25.30
C HIS A 281 19.89 6.30 25.78
N LEU A 282 20.31 5.13 26.29
CA LEU A 282 19.45 4.04 26.76
C LEU A 282 19.55 3.80 28.28
N ASN A 283 20.30 4.64 28.99
CA ASN A 283 20.48 4.48 30.43
C ASN A 283 19.14 4.74 31.12
N ASP A 284 18.74 3.83 32.00
CA ASP A 284 17.51 3.89 32.81
C ASP A 284 16.17 3.76 32.05
N GLU A 285 16.21 3.52 30.74
CA GLU A 285 14.99 3.28 29.94
C GLU A 285 14.42 1.86 30.19
N PRO A 286 13.09 1.70 30.27
CA PRO A 286 12.45 0.40 30.34
C PRO A 286 12.88 -0.51 29.18
N ALA A 287 13.37 -1.70 29.49
CA ALA A 287 13.87 -2.62 28.48
C ALA A 287 13.52 -4.09 28.79
N LYS A 288 13.34 -4.87 27.73
CA LYS A 288 13.28 -6.34 27.76
C LYS A 288 14.53 -6.94 27.14
N GLY A 289 14.94 -8.11 27.62
CA GLY A 289 16.07 -8.87 27.06
C GLY A 289 17.43 -8.53 27.68
N SER A 290 18.48 -9.18 27.18
CA SER A 290 19.83 -9.09 27.74
C SER A 290 20.50 -7.77 27.41
N LEU A 291 21.23 -7.18 28.37
CA LEU A 291 22.12 -6.03 28.10
C LEU A 291 23.27 -6.38 27.14
N ALA A 292 23.59 -7.68 27.01
CA ALA A 292 24.63 -8.18 26.10
C ALA A 292 24.07 -8.64 24.75
N ALA A 293 22.78 -8.43 24.48
CA ALA A 293 22.19 -8.83 23.20
C ALA A 293 22.89 -8.09 22.05
N PRO A 294 23.22 -8.79 20.95
CA PRO A 294 23.94 -8.21 19.82
C PRO A 294 23.11 -7.18 19.04
N ILE A 295 21.78 -7.20 19.18
CA ILE A 295 20.85 -6.29 18.51
C ILE A 295 20.08 -5.51 19.57
N THR A 296 20.04 -4.18 19.43
CA THR A 296 19.15 -3.32 20.24
C THR A 296 18.12 -2.66 19.34
N ILE A 297 16.84 -2.83 19.68
CA ILE A 297 15.71 -2.13 19.05
C ILE A 297 15.20 -1.11 20.05
N VAL A 298 15.04 0.14 19.61
CA VAL A 298 14.49 1.23 20.41
C VAL A 298 13.16 1.64 19.80
N GLU A 299 12.06 1.40 20.52
CA GLU A 299 10.73 1.87 20.13
C GLU A 299 10.43 3.20 20.83
N TYR A 300 10.02 4.21 20.04
CA TYR A 300 9.36 5.41 20.55
C TYR A 300 7.85 5.21 20.35
N SER A 301 7.10 5.16 21.45
CA SER A 301 5.69 4.73 21.41
C SER A 301 4.76 5.73 22.06
N ASP A 302 3.52 5.77 21.57
CA ASP A 302 2.42 6.54 22.14
C ASP A 302 1.26 5.58 22.46
N TYR A 303 0.78 5.59 23.71
CA TYR A 303 -0.27 4.67 24.15
C TYR A 303 -1.65 4.90 23.52
N GLN A 304 -1.87 6.04 22.86
CA GLN A 304 -3.06 6.33 22.07
C GLN A 304 -2.86 6.06 20.58
N CYS A 305 -1.64 5.70 20.14
CA CYS A 305 -1.37 5.44 18.74
C CYS A 305 -1.87 4.05 18.31
N PRO A 306 -2.79 3.95 17.33
CA PRO A 306 -3.28 2.66 16.86
C PRO A 306 -2.18 1.81 16.20
N PHE A 307 -1.15 2.43 15.61
CA PHE A 307 0.00 1.72 15.03
C PHE A 307 0.92 1.14 16.10
N CYS A 308 1.16 1.87 17.19
CA CYS A 308 1.89 1.36 18.36
C CYS A 308 1.13 0.20 19.01
N ARG A 309 -0.21 0.33 19.13
CA ARG A 309 -1.07 -0.78 19.57
C ARG A 309 -0.90 -2.01 18.67
N ARG A 310 -0.92 -1.84 17.35
CA ARG A 310 -0.73 -2.95 16.40
C ARG A 310 0.63 -3.61 16.56
N HIS A 311 1.69 -2.83 16.70
CA HIS A 311 3.04 -3.35 16.97
C HIS A 311 3.04 -4.27 18.20
N VAL A 312 2.43 -3.84 19.30
CA VAL A 312 2.33 -4.64 20.53
C VAL A 312 1.50 -5.92 20.34
N LEU A 313 0.44 -5.88 19.53
CA LEU A 313 -0.45 -7.04 19.35
C LEU A 313 0.08 -8.06 18.33
N GLU A 314 0.75 -7.59 17.28
CA GLU A 314 1.09 -8.42 16.12
C GLU A 314 2.60 -8.69 16.01
N THR A 315 3.43 -7.69 16.28
CA THR A 315 4.89 -7.79 16.11
C THR A 315 5.57 -8.25 17.40
N MET A 316 5.18 -7.71 18.55
CA MET A 316 5.83 -8.02 19.82
C MET A 316 5.79 -9.51 20.20
N PRO A 317 4.73 -10.30 19.94
CA PRO A 317 4.77 -11.73 20.18
C PRO A 317 5.86 -12.46 19.40
N GLN A 318 6.13 -12.04 18.16
CA GLN A 318 7.19 -12.59 17.33
C GLN A 318 8.57 -12.11 17.82
N LEU A 319 8.67 -10.84 18.23
CA LEU A 319 9.91 -10.28 18.76
C LEU A 319 10.30 -10.91 20.12
N GLN A 320 9.32 -11.35 20.91
CA GLN A 320 9.53 -11.95 22.22
C GLN A 320 10.44 -13.19 22.15
N GLU A 321 10.37 -13.99 21.09
CA GLU A 321 11.28 -15.14 20.90
C GLU A 321 12.75 -14.71 20.85
N TYR A 322 13.06 -13.62 20.15
CA TYR A 322 14.41 -13.08 20.03
C TYR A 322 14.87 -12.34 21.29
N ILE A 323 13.93 -11.78 22.04
CA ILE A 323 14.20 -11.21 23.36
C ILE A 323 14.58 -12.33 24.33
N ASP A 324 13.81 -13.42 24.34
CA ASP A 324 13.97 -14.53 25.28
C ASP A 324 15.25 -15.34 25.01
N ASN A 325 15.62 -15.53 23.74
CA ASN A 325 16.85 -16.23 23.37
C ASN A 325 18.11 -15.35 23.45
N GLY A 326 17.97 -14.09 23.86
CA GLY A 326 19.09 -13.15 24.08
C GLY A 326 19.64 -12.51 22.79
N THR A 327 18.99 -12.70 21.65
CA THR A 327 19.38 -12.04 20.38
C THR A 327 19.06 -10.55 20.38
N VAL A 328 17.94 -10.16 20.97
CA VAL A 328 17.42 -8.78 20.96
C VAL A 328 17.32 -8.22 22.38
N ARG A 329 17.80 -6.99 22.55
CA ARG A 329 17.39 -6.07 23.61
C ARG A 329 16.37 -5.11 23.04
N TYR A 330 15.19 -5.06 23.63
CA TYR A 330 14.14 -4.14 23.23
C TYR A 330 13.99 -3.04 24.27
N VAL A 331 14.18 -1.79 23.86
CA VAL A 331 14.08 -0.61 24.73
C VAL A 331 12.84 0.19 24.33
N PHE A 332 12.02 0.52 25.30
CA PHE A 332 10.81 1.32 25.13
C PHE A 332 11.07 2.74 25.60
N LYS A 333 10.69 3.73 24.78
CA LYS A 333 10.79 5.16 25.10
C LYS A 333 9.44 5.83 24.88
N ASP A 334 9.02 6.61 25.86
CA ASP A 334 7.78 7.39 25.77
C ASP A 334 7.90 8.46 24.67
N TYR A 335 6.91 8.52 23.80
CA TYR A 335 6.85 9.53 22.74
C TYR A 335 5.42 10.04 22.53
N PRO A 336 4.84 10.72 23.54
CA PRO A 336 3.48 11.22 23.44
C PRO A 336 3.35 12.26 22.31
N LEU A 337 2.52 11.95 21.31
CA LEU A 337 2.27 12.75 20.12
C LEU A 337 1.19 13.80 20.41
N HIS A 338 1.50 14.77 21.28
CA HIS A 338 0.56 15.77 21.81
C HIS A 338 -0.26 16.54 20.75
N ASN A 339 0.30 16.71 19.55
CA ASN A 339 -0.35 17.45 18.47
C ASN A 339 -1.52 16.69 17.82
N ILE A 340 -1.58 15.36 18.02
CA ILE A 340 -2.55 14.48 17.35
C ILE A 340 -3.23 13.50 18.31
N HIS A 341 -2.69 13.30 19.52
CA HIS A 341 -3.27 12.49 20.57
C HIS A 341 -3.46 13.34 21.84
N PRO A 342 -4.66 13.94 22.05
CA PRO A 342 -4.86 14.97 23.07
C PRO A 342 -4.76 14.46 24.52
N GLN A 343 -4.77 13.15 24.77
CA GLN A 343 -4.52 12.58 26.10
C GLN A 343 -3.19 11.83 26.21
N ALA A 344 -2.33 11.86 25.18
CA ALA A 344 -1.08 11.09 25.18
C ALA A 344 -0.22 11.42 26.40
N GLN A 345 -0.09 12.69 26.77
CA GLN A 345 0.70 13.08 27.94
C GLN A 345 0.25 12.45 29.26
N LYS A 346 -1.05 12.17 29.42
CA LYS A 346 -1.58 11.56 30.65
C LYS A 346 -1.50 10.04 30.62
N ALA A 347 -1.35 9.46 29.43
CA ALA A 347 -1.30 8.01 29.25
C ALA A 347 0.10 7.45 29.58
N HIS A 348 1.14 8.27 29.42
CA HIS A 348 2.52 8.02 29.87
C HIS A 348 2.73 8.59 31.28
#